data_AF-A7RUW0-F1
#
_entry.id   AF-A7RUW0-F1
#
_cell.length_a   1.000
_cell.length_b   1.000
_cell.length_c   1.000
_cell.angle_alpha   90.00
_cell.angle_beta   90.00
_cell.angle_gamma   90.00
#
_symmetry.space_group_name_H-M   'P 1'
#
loop_
_entity.id
_entity.type
_entity.pdbx_description
1 polymer ?
#
loop_
_entity_poly.entity_id
_entity_poly.type
_entity_poly.pdbx_seq_one_letter_code
_entity_poly.pdbx_strand_id
1 'polypeptide(L)'
;CTLAPRSLRSCTLVPKPSRSCTLVPRALRGCTLVPKASRICILVPRASRGCTLVPRALRSCTLVPKPSRGCALVPRASRGCTLVPNASRICILVPRASRGCTLVPRALRSCTLVLRASRGCTFVPRAL
;
A
#
# COMPACT_ATOMS: atom_id res chain seq x y z
N CYS A 1 1.38 5.51 15.54
CA CYS A 1 0.15 6.24 15.21
C CYS A 1 -0.93 5.28 14.75
N THR A 2 -2.17 5.50 15.17
CA THR A 2 -3.33 4.80 14.63
C THR A 2 -4.38 5.83 14.26
N LEU A 3 -4.84 5.84 13.02
CA LEU A 3 -5.93 6.72 12.58
C LEU A 3 -6.96 5.88 11.82
N ALA A 4 -8.23 6.05 12.19
CA ALA A 4 -9.35 5.34 11.57
C ALA A 4 -10.47 6.32 11.17
N PRO A 5 -10.19 7.27 10.24
CA PRO A 5 -11.20 8.23 9.82
C PRO A 5 -12.34 7.52 9.07
N ARG A 6 -13.58 7.98 9.31
CA ARG A 6 -14.76 7.39 8.66
C ARG A 6 -14.79 7.68 7.16
N SER A 7 -14.55 8.92 6.77
CA SER A 7 -14.56 9.35 5.38
C SER A 7 -13.45 10.36 5.12
N LEU A 8 -12.78 10.19 3.99
CA LEU A 8 -11.79 11.15 3.49
C LEU A 8 -11.99 11.33 1.98
N ARG A 9 -11.92 12.58 1.54
CA ARG A 9 -12.05 12.97 0.14
C ARG A 9 -10.85 13.83 -0.21
N SER A 10 -10.06 13.39 -1.18
CA SER A 10 -8.89 14.13 -1.68
C SER A 10 -7.88 14.49 -0.59
N CYS A 11 -7.46 13.51 0.22
CA CYS A 11 -6.58 13.76 1.37
C CYS A 11 -5.15 13.24 1.14
N THR A 12 -4.18 14.04 1.59
CA THR A 12 -2.78 13.61 1.72
C THR A 12 -2.42 13.58 3.20
N LEU A 13 -2.04 12.42 3.71
CA LEU A 13 -1.65 12.22 5.11
C LEU A 13 -0.15 11.97 5.19
N VAL A 14 0.54 12.76 6.01
CA VAL A 14 1.98 12.65 6.25
C VAL A 14 2.20 12.49 7.76
N PRO A 15 2.10 11.26 8.29
CA PRO A 15 2.32 11.04 9.71
C PRO A 15 3.77 11.33 10.10
N LYS A 16 3.97 11.85 11.32
CA LYS A 16 5.29 12.04 11.92
C LYS A 16 6.04 10.69 12.03
N PRO A 17 7.39 10.72 12.05
CA PRO A 17 8.21 9.54 12.32
C PRO A 17 7.72 8.80 13.57
N SER A 18 7.59 7.49 13.47
CA SER A 18 7.07 6.66 14.55
C SER A 18 7.51 5.21 14.40
N ARG A 19 7.50 4.45 15.49
CA ARG A 19 7.84 3.01 15.43
C ARG A 19 6.87 2.26 14.51
N SER A 20 5.58 2.58 14.59
CA SER A 20 4.52 1.99 13.79
C SER A 20 3.47 3.04 13.41
N CYS A 21 2.92 2.93 12.20
CA CYS A 21 1.75 3.70 11.80
C CYS A 21 0.72 2.86 11.08
N THR A 22 -0.53 2.89 11.55
CA THR A 22 -1.65 2.16 10.98
C THR A 22 -2.76 3.14 10.59
N LEU A 23 -3.20 3.08 9.34
CA LEU A 23 -4.32 3.86 8.82
C LEU A 23 -5.43 2.93 8.33
N VAL A 24 -6.64 3.07 8.88
CA VAL A 24 -7.79 2.21 8.52
C VAL A 24 -9.02 3.07 8.17
N PRO A 25 -9.01 3.77 7.03
CA PRO A 25 -10.16 4.56 6.61
C PRO A 25 -11.30 3.68 6.09
N ARG A 26 -12.56 4.05 6.40
CA ARG A 26 -13.75 3.29 5.93
C ARG A 26 -14.22 3.64 4.53
N ALA A 27 -14.04 4.89 4.11
CA ALA A 27 -14.37 5.36 2.77
C ALA A 27 -13.30 6.36 2.32
N LEU A 28 -12.71 6.11 1.14
CA LEU A 28 -11.74 7.00 0.51
C LEU A 28 -12.15 7.34 -0.91
N ARG A 29 -12.06 8.61 -1.28
CA ARG A 29 -11.96 9.03 -2.68
C ARG A 29 -10.66 9.78 -2.87
N GLY A 30 -9.71 9.17 -3.58
CA GLY A 30 -8.40 9.76 -3.90
C GLY A 30 -7.63 10.13 -2.65
N CYS A 31 -6.91 9.18 -2.04
CA CYS A 31 -6.11 9.48 -0.85
C CYS A 31 -4.69 8.91 -0.94
N THR A 32 -3.75 9.69 -0.43
CA THR A 32 -2.32 9.36 -0.43
C THR A 32 -1.81 9.37 1.00
N LEU A 33 -1.19 8.28 1.44
CA LEU A 33 -0.47 8.20 2.71
C LEU A 33 1.03 8.17 2.42
N VAL A 34 1.78 9.10 3.01
CA VAL A 34 3.24 9.25 2.81
C VAL A 34 3.95 9.18 4.16
N PRO A 35 4.12 7.98 4.74
CA PRO A 35 4.87 7.83 5.98
C PRO A 35 6.37 7.98 5.70
N LYS A 36 7.07 8.73 6.56
CA LYS A 36 8.52 8.90 6.53
C LYS A 36 9.13 8.28 7.79
N ALA A 37 10.27 7.59 7.65
CA ALA A 37 11.10 7.13 8.75
C ALA A 37 10.32 6.39 9.86
N SER A 38 9.72 5.26 9.50
CA SER A 38 9.02 4.39 10.45
C SER A 38 9.49 2.95 10.33
N ARG A 39 9.39 2.15 11.40
CA ARG A 39 9.73 0.73 11.26
C ARG A 39 8.65 0.00 10.46
N ILE A 40 7.39 0.29 10.75
CA ILE A 40 6.23 -0.41 10.17
C ILE A 40 5.18 0.60 9.74
N CYS A 41 4.64 0.47 8.53
CA CYS A 41 3.44 1.19 8.12
C CYS A 41 2.40 0.28 7.46
N ILE A 42 1.15 0.41 7.89
CA ILE A 42 0.03 -0.39 7.39
C ILE A 42 -1.09 0.57 6.95
N LEU A 43 -1.57 0.41 5.72
CA LEU A 43 -2.76 1.10 5.19
C LEU A 43 -3.81 0.06 4.80
N VAL A 44 -4.97 0.08 5.44
CA VAL A 44 -6.10 -0.83 5.19
C VAL A 44 -7.36 -0.04 4.85
N PRO A 45 -7.48 0.48 3.62
CA PRO A 45 -8.65 1.21 3.22
C PRO A 45 -9.79 0.25 2.88
N ARG A 46 -10.98 0.55 3.39
CA ARG A 46 -12.23 -0.09 2.96
C ARG A 46 -12.92 0.82 1.94
N ALA A 47 -13.59 0.24 0.96
CA ALA A 47 -14.41 0.93 -0.04
C ALA A 47 -13.74 2.19 -0.61
N SER A 48 -12.69 2.01 -1.42
CA SER A 48 -11.90 3.13 -1.94
C SER A 48 -12.02 3.34 -3.46
N ARG A 49 -12.10 4.60 -3.87
CA ARG A 49 -11.87 5.03 -5.26
C ARG A 49 -10.49 5.68 -5.34
N GLY A 50 -9.46 4.86 -5.44
CA GLY A 50 -8.07 5.30 -5.51
C GLY A 50 -7.46 5.49 -4.12
N CYS A 51 -6.42 4.70 -3.83
CA CYS A 51 -5.58 4.87 -2.65
C CYS A 51 -4.11 4.59 -3.00
N THR A 52 -3.22 5.42 -2.46
CA THR A 52 -1.79 5.32 -2.70
C THR A 52 -1.04 5.31 -1.38
N LEU A 53 -0.17 4.32 -1.17
CA LEU A 53 0.80 4.29 -0.08
C LEU A 53 2.19 4.55 -0.66
N VAL A 54 2.84 5.63 -0.22
CA VAL A 54 4.21 6.01 -0.66
C VAL A 54 5.16 6.05 0.54
N PRO A 55 5.57 4.88 1.07
CA PRO A 55 6.46 4.81 2.21
C PRO A 55 7.90 5.14 1.82
N ARG A 56 8.59 5.93 2.67
CA ARG A 56 10.01 6.27 2.51
C ARG A 56 10.81 5.84 3.74
N ALA A 57 11.91 5.12 3.49
CA ALA A 57 12.85 4.67 4.52
C ALA A 57 12.14 3.89 5.63
N LEU A 58 11.58 2.73 5.28
CA LEU A 58 10.86 1.86 6.20
C LEU A 58 11.46 0.47 6.30
N ARG A 59 11.32 -0.19 7.45
CA ARG A 59 11.66 -1.62 7.54
C ARG A 59 10.60 -2.45 6.82
N SER A 60 9.32 -2.19 7.09
CA SER A 60 8.21 -2.87 6.42
C SER A 60 7.04 -1.94 6.10
N CYS A 61 6.36 -2.20 4.99
CA CYS A 61 5.11 -1.55 4.65
C CYS A 61 4.09 -2.51 4.05
N THR A 62 2.82 -2.28 4.35
CA THR A 62 1.72 -3.13 3.91
C THR A 62 0.54 -2.29 3.46
N LEU A 63 0.03 -2.57 2.26
CA LEU A 63 -1.20 -1.98 1.73
C LEU A 63 -2.21 -3.11 1.48
N VAL A 64 -3.35 -3.06 2.17
CA VAL A 64 -4.42 -4.06 2.06
C VAL A 64 -5.75 -3.38 1.70
N PRO A 65 -5.95 -3.01 0.43
CA PRO A 65 -7.20 -2.40 -0.01
C PRO A 65 -8.30 -3.45 -0.08
N LYS A 66 -9.47 -3.09 0.43
CA LYS A 66 -10.72 -3.85 0.34
C LYS A 66 -11.77 -3.02 -0.39
N PRO A 67 -12.72 -3.70 -1.06
CA PRO A 67 -13.01 -3.51 -2.49
C PRO A 67 -12.71 -2.10 -3.01
N SER A 68 -11.90 -2.01 -4.07
CA SER A 68 -11.44 -0.71 -4.58
C SER A 68 -11.44 -0.60 -6.10
N ARG A 69 -11.53 0.63 -6.62
CA ARG A 69 -11.32 0.87 -8.06
C ARG A 69 -9.83 0.86 -8.45
N GLY A 70 -8.95 1.26 -7.54
CA GLY A 70 -7.54 1.44 -7.84
C GLY A 70 -6.71 1.50 -6.57
N CYS A 71 -5.55 0.85 -6.59
CA CYS A 71 -4.60 0.85 -5.48
C CYS A 71 -3.15 0.94 -5.97
N ALA A 72 -2.30 1.68 -5.25
CA ALA A 72 -0.88 1.78 -5.57
C ALA A 72 0.00 1.72 -4.31
N LEU A 73 1.00 0.84 -4.32
CA LEU A 73 2.06 0.78 -3.30
C LEU A 73 3.39 1.14 -3.95
N VAL A 74 4.00 2.23 -3.51
CA VAL A 74 5.26 2.77 -4.09
C VAL A 74 6.32 2.94 -3.01
N PRO A 75 6.92 1.86 -2.51
CA PRO A 75 7.91 1.91 -1.45
C PRO A 75 9.27 2.38 -1.98
N ARG A 76 9.94 3.24 -1.21
CA ARG A 76 11.29 3.73 -1.48
C ARG A 76 12.19 3.39 -0.31
N ALA A 77 13.30 2.69 -0.60
CA ALA A 77 14.26 2.25 0.40
C ALA A 77 13.58 1.46 1.53
N SER A 78 13.11 0.26 1.21
CA SER A 78 12.39 -0.60 2.17
C SER A 78 12.97 -2.00 2.28
N ARG A 79 12.95 -2.62 3.47
CA ARG A 79 13.36 -4.03 3.58
C ARG A 79 12.26 -4.98 3.11
N GLY A 80 11.00 -4.66 3.43
CA GLY A 80 9.83 -5.47 3.09
C GLY A 80 8.63 -4.63 2.64
N CYS A 81 7.94 -5.08 1.60
CA CYS A 81 6.75 -4.44 1.02
C CYS A 81 5.69 -5.49 0.71
N THR A 82 4.44 -5.25 1.09
CA THR A 82 3.38 -6.22 0.80
C THR A 82 2.13 -5.52 0.30
N LEU A 83 1.67 -5.87 -0.91
CA LEU A 83 0.41 -5.40 -1.48
C LEU A 83 -0.57 -6.57 -1.57
N VAL A 84 -1.69 -6.47 -0.85
CA VAL A 84 -2.71 -7.54 -0.79
C VAL A 84 -4.08 -6.98 -1.17
N PRO A 85 -4.36 -6.81 -2.47
CA PRO A 85 -5.64 -6.30 -2.92
C PRO A 85 -6.72 -7.37 -2.89
N ASN A 86 -7.85 -7.02 -2.28
CA ASN A 86 -9.08 -7.82 -2.30
C ASN A 86 -10.12 -7.11 -3.16
N ALA A 87 -10.52 -7.76 -4.26
CA ALA A 87 -11.53 -7.28 -5.20
C ALA A 87 -11.25 -5.85 -5.69
N SER A 88 -10.24 -5.69 -6.55
CA SER A 88 -9.94 -4.38 -7.13
C SER A 88 -9.73 -4.40 -8.63
N ARG A 89 -10.11 -3.31 -9.30
CA ARG A 89 -9.98 -3.26 -10.77
C ARG A 89 -8.53 -3.14 -11.21
N ILE A 90 -7.77 -2.24 -10.56
CA ILE A 90 -6.39 -1.94 -10.94
C ILE A 90 -5.53 -1.92 -9.68
N CYS A 91 -4.40 -2.62 -9.69
CA CYS A 91 -3.40 -2.48 -8.65
C CYS A 91 -1.98 -2.38 -9.20
N ILE A 92 -1.18 -1.54 -8.56
CA ILE A 92 0.16 -1.16 -9.00
C ILE A 92 1.12 -1.31 -7.82
N LEU A 93 2.19 -2.08 -8.00
CA LEU A 93 3.29 -2.20 -7.04
C LEU A 93 4.59 -1.74 -7.70
N VAL A 94 5.17 -0.64 -7.20
CA VAL A 94 6.39 -0.04 -7.76
C VAL A 94 7.46 0.12 -6.68
N PRO A 95 8.18 -0.95 -6.33
CA PRO A 95 9.28 -0.85 -5.39
C PRO A 95 10.53 -0.25 -5.99
N ARG A 96 11.17 0.61 -5.20
CA ARG A 96 12.44 1.26 -5.51
C ARG A 96 13.43 1.01 -4.39
N ALA A 97 14.57 0.41 -4.71
CA ALA A 97 15.60 0.07 -3.71
C ALA A 97 15.02 -0.79 -2.56
N SER A 98 14.31 -1.87 -2.89
CA SER A 98 13.65 -2.74 -1.91
C SER A 98 14.29 -4.12 -1.82
N ARG A 99 14.42 -4.70 -0.62
CA ARG A 99 15.05 -6.03 -0.42
C ARG A 99 14.07 -7.21 -0.46
N GLY A 100 12.78 -6.96 -0.42
CA GLY A 100 11.77 -7.98 -0.60
C GLY A 100 10.40 -7.35 -0.77
N CYS A 101 9.66 -7.76 -1.80
CA CYS A 101 8.27 -7.35 -1.95
C CYS A 101 7.38 -8.52 -2.33
N THR A 102 6.14 -8.48 -1.86
CA THR A 102 5.14 -9.51 -2.10
C THR A 102 3.87 -8.86 -2.64
N LEU A 103 3.34 -9.42 -3.71
CA LEU A 103 2.07 -9.05 -4.30
C LEU A 103 1.15 -10.28 -4.28
N VAL A 104 0.05 -10.19 -3.52
CA VAL A 104 -0.89 -11.29 -3.33
C VAL A 104 -2.31 -10.84 -3.70
N PRO A 105 -2.69 -10.90 -4.98
CA PRO A 105 -4.04 -10.57 -5.40
C PRO A 105 -5.02 -11.71 -5.14
N ARG A 106 -6.24 -11.38 -4.71
CA ARG A 106 -7.36 -12.34 -4.61
C ARG A 106 -8.40 -12.22 -5.71
N ALA A 107 -8.58 -11.03 -6.26
CA ALA A 107 -9.48 -10.77 -7.39
C ALA A 107 -9.08 -9.43 -8.01
N LEU A 108 -8.46 -9.49 -9.19
CA LEU A 108 -8.00 -8.32 -9.94
C LEU A 108 -8.44 -8.40 -11.40
N ARG A 109 -8.74 -7.24 -11.99
CA ARG A 109 -8.87 -7.12 -13.45
C ARG A 109 -7.54 -6.82 -14.12
N SER A 110 -6.69 -6.02 -13.48
CA SER A 110 -5.36 -5.68 -13.97
C SER A 110 -4.39 -5.48 -12.80
N CYS A 111 -3.15 -5.91 -13.00
CA CYS A 111 -2.06 -5.74 -12.06
C CYS A 111 -0.77 -5.35 -12.77
N THR A 112 -0.03 -4.40 -12.19
CA THR A 112 1.27 -3.98 -12.71
C THR A 112 2.32 -4.04 -11.61
N LEU A 113 3.42 -4.73 -11.90
CA LEU A 113 4.60 -4.80 -11.04
C LEU A 113 5.76 -4.12 -11.77
N VAL A 114 6.34 -3.06 -11.19
CA VAL A 114 7.50 -2.37 -11.75
C VAL A 114 8.64 -2.36 -10.75
N LEU A 115 9.66 -3.18 -11.00
CA LEU A 115 10.82 -3.30 -10.11
C LEU A 115 11.91 -2.31 -10.53
N ARG A 116 12.42 -1.52 -9.58
CA ARG A 116 13.63 -0.69 -9.79
C ARG A 116 14.62 -0.93 -8.68
N ALA A 117 15.80 -1.43 -9.02
CA ALA A 117 16.86 -1.76 -8.06
C ALA A 117 16.33 -2.57 -6.85
N SER A 118 15.44 -3.52 -7.10
CA SER A 118 14.76 -4.31 -6.06
C SER A 118 15.14 -5.77 -6.17
N ARG A 119 15.30 -6.45 -5.03
CA ARG A 119 15.64 -7.88 -4.92
C ARG A 119 14.51 -8.62 -4.20
N GLY A 120 14.35 -9.92 -4.46
CA GLY A 120 13.43 -10.79 -3.74
C GLY A 120 11.94 -10.41 -3.90
N CYS A 121 11.47 -10.22 -5.12
CA CYS A 121 10.06 -9.91 -5.38
C CYS A 121 9.28 -11.16 -5.76
N THR A 122 8.19 -11.41 -5.03
CA THR A 122 7.33 -12.58 -5.20
C THR A 122 5.93 -12.16 -5.61
N PHE A 123 5.42 -12.72 -6.70
CA PHE A 123 4.02 -12.62 -7.09
C PHE A 123 3.32 -13.94 -6.75
N VAL A 124 2.31 -13.89 -5.90
CA VAL A 124 1.54 -15.07 -5.48
C VAL A 124 0.12 -14.90 -5.98
N PRO A 125 -0.18 -15.33 -7.22
CA PRO A 125 -1.55 -15.35 -7.69
C PRO A 125 -2.31 -16.40 -6.90
N ARG A 126 -3.37 -16.01 -6.18
CA ARG A 126 -4.31 -16.97 -5.66
C ARG A 126 -5.33 -17.23 -6.76
N ALA A 127 -5.31 -18.44 -7.33
CA ALA A 127 -6.35 -18.89 -8.24
C ALA A 127 -7.70 -18.77 -7.52
N LEU A 128 -8.68 -18.19 -8.23
CA LEU A 128 -10.09 -18.20 -7.83
C LEU A 128 -10.67 -19.58 -8.10
#